data_AF-A0AAR5PZT1-F1
#
_entry.id   AF-A0AAR5PZT1-F1
#
_cell.length_a   1.000
_cell.length_b   1.000
_cell.length_c   1.000
_cell.angle_alpha   90.00
_cell.angle_beta   90.00
_cell.angle_gamma   90.00
#
_symmetry.space_group_name_H-M   'P 1'
#
loop_
_entity.id
_entity.type
_entity.pdbx_description
1 polymer ?
#
loop_
_entity_poly.entity_id
_entity_poly.type
_entity_poly.pdbx_seq_one_letter_code
_entity_poly.pdbx_strand_id
1 'polypeptide(L)'
;MLVSFDVVSLFTKIPLDESIELVAELFEESTTNLFKACLKGSYFLWNEDYYEQKEGVAMGSTQSDYTFVLWRHGSKNLDIFLDHLNKQHPDIQFTMEVEQNYQLAFLDVLVSRQGNRLDHKVYRKATHTDRYLHKLSNHHPSQKQGIIKTLTDRTRKIFGPQHLTTELQHQEKAFLQNGYSQLDIKKAVGVGRAEK
;
A
#
# COMPACT_ATOMS: atom_id res chain seq x y z
N MET A 1 1.10 -16.50 15.07
CA MET A 1 1.57 -16.61 13.68
C MET A 1 1.14 -15.35 12.95
N LEU A 2 2.00 -14.70 12.18
CA LEU A 2 1.59 -13.57 11.34
C LEU A 2 0.90 -14.09 10.08
N VAL A 3 -0.21 -13.45 9.73
CA VAL A 3 -0.99 -13.74 8.52
C VAL A 3 -1.48 -12.44 7.93
N SER A 4 -1.41 -12.30 6.61
CA SER A 4 -2.06 -11.23 5.88
C SER A 4 -3.14 -11.82 4.98
N PHE A 5 -4.22 -11.06 4.85
CA PHE A 5 -5.28 -11.36 3.89
C PHE A 5 -5.35 -10.21 2.89
N ASP A 6 -5.48 -10.57 1.62
CA ASP A 6 -5.60 -9.61 0.52
C ASP A 6 -6.74 -10.04 -0.41
N VAL A 7 -7.48 -9.08 -0.94
CA VAL A 7 -8.59 -9.35 -1.86
C VAL A 7 -8.04 -9.51 -3.27
N VAL A 8 -8.37 -10.63 -3.89
CA VAL A 8 -7.99 -10.95 -5.27
C VAL A 8 -8.64 -9.95 -6.22
N SER A 9 -7.82 -9.12 -6.84
CA SER A 9 -8.25 -8.20 -7.89
C SER A 9 -9.40 -7.29 -7.42
N LEU A 10 -9.31 -6.78 -6.19
CA LEU A 10 -10.34 -5.98 -5.51
C LEU A 10 -11.04 -5.01 -6.46
N PHE A 11 -10.26 -4.12 -7.08
CA PHE A 11 -10.81 -3.07 -7.94
C PHE A 11 -11.63 -3.60 -9.11
N THR A 12 -11.27 -4.73 -9.71
CA THR A 12 -12.02 -5.29 -10.85
C THR A 12 -13.20 -6.17 -10.44
N LYS A 13 -13.30 -6.54 -9.16
CA LYS A 13 -14.29 -7.51 -8.67
C LYS A 13 -15.30 -6.90 -7.68
N ILE A 14 -15.33 -5.58 -7.53
CA ILE A 14 -16.33 -4.92 -6.71
C ILE A 14 -17.71 -5.12 -7.35
N PRO A 15 -18.69 -5.73 -6.65
CA PRO A 15 -20.05 -5.86 -7.14
C PRO A 15 -20.73 -4.49 -7.10
N LEU A 16 -20.67 -3.76 -8.23
CA LEU A 16 -21.12 -2.38 -8.31
C LEU A 16 -22.62 -2.23 -8.02
N ASP A 17 -23.43 -3.16 -8.50
CA ASP A 17 -24.88 -3.13 -8.32
C ASP A 17 -25.26 -3.27 -6.84
N GLU A 18 -24.74 -4.30 -6.17
CA GLU A 18 -24.95 -4.51 -4.74
C GLU A 18 -24.39 -3.34 -3.90
N SER A 19 -23.25 -2.78 -4.30
CA SER A 19 -22.66 -1.62 -3.63
C SER A 19 -23.57 -0.39 -3.75
N ILE A 20 -24.21 -0.17 -4.89
CA ILE A 20 -25.14 0.95 -5.11
C ILE A 20 -26.44 0.72 -4.34
N GLU A 21 -26.92 -0.52 -4.24
CA GLU A 21 -28.09 -0.88 -3.42
C GLU A 21 -27.84 -0.58 -1.94
N LEU A 22 -26.69 -0.99 -1.40
CA LEU A 22 -26.31 -0.68 -0.02
C LEU A 22 -26.17 0.83 0.22
N VAL A 23 -25.63 1.59 -0.73
CA VAL A 23 -25.58 3.05 -0.65
C VAL A 23 -26.99 3.64 -0.67
N ALA A 24 -27.91 3.08 -1.46
CA ALA A 24 -29.30 3.51 -1.52
C ALA A 24 -30.06 3.27 -0.20
N GLU A 25 -29.70 2.24 0.55
CA GLU A 25 -30.26 1.97 1.88
C GLU A 25 -29.72 2.92 2.95
N LEU A 26 -28.49 3.42 2.78
CA LEU A 26 -27.78 4.23 3.78
C LEU A 26 -27.88 5.74 3.55
N PHE A 27 -28.11 6.19 2.31
CA PHE A 27 -28.04 7.60 1.92
C PHE A 27 -29.25 8.07 1.10
N GLU A 28 -29.48 9.39 1.09
CA GLU A 28 -30.53 10.02 0.29
C GLU A 28 -30.32 9.84 -1.22
N GLU A 29 -31.42 9.85 -1.98
CA GLU A 29 -31.44 9.57 -3.43
C GLU A 29 -30.44 10.42 -4.23
N SER A 30 -30.25 11.69 -3.86
CA SER A 30 -29.29 12.59 -4.50
C SER A 30 -27.84 12.11 -4.35
N THR A 31 -27.49 11.57 -3.19
CA THR A 31 -26.16 11.03 -2.87
C THR A 31 -25.97 9.68 -3.55
N THR A 32 -26.99 8.82 -3.52
CA THR A 32 -26.98 7.53 -4.23
C THR A 32 -26.81 7.70 -5.73
N ASN A 33 -27.49 8.68 -6.33
CA ASN A 33 -27.33 9.01 -7.75
C ASN A 33 -25.92 9.51 -8.07
N LEU A 34 -25.30 10.26 -7.18
CA LEU A 34 -23.91 10.68 -7.32
C LEU A 34 -22.95 9.48 -7.28
N PHE A 35 -23.11 8.58 -6.30
CA PHE A 35 -22.30 7.35 -6.21
C PHE A 35 -22.48 6.46 -7.44
N LYS A 36 -23.72 6.28 -7.91
CA LYS A 36 -24.04 5.55 -9.15
C LYS A 36 -23.33 6.16 -10.36
N ALA A 37 -23.34 7.48 -10.49
CA ALA A 37 -22.63 8.17 -11.57
C ALA A 37 -21.11 8.02 -11.46
N CYS A 38 -20.54 8.11 -10.26
CA CYS A 38 -19.10 7.95 -10.04
C CYS A 38 -18.61 6.51 -10.27
N LEU A 39 -19.40 5.50 -9.89
CA LEU A 39 -19.02 4.09 -9.98
C LEU A 39 -19.25 3.50 -11.38
N LYS A 40 -20.34 3.89 -12.05
CA LYS A 40 -20.68 3.38 -13.41
C LYS A 40 -20.24 4.30 -14.55
N GLY A 41 -20.03 5.59 -14.29
CA GLY A 41 -19.63 6.58 -15.30
C GLY A 41 -18.12 6.60 -15.58
N SER A 42 -17.44 5.46 -15.45
CA SER A 42 -16.00 5.36 -15.66
C SER A 42 -15.71 5.04 -17.13
N TYR A 43 -15.34 6.07 -17.90
CA TYR A 43 -14.90 5.94 -19.29
C TYR A 43 -13.39 6.16 -19.39
N PHE A 44 -12.72 5.38 -20.22
CA PHE A 44 -11.31 5.55 -20.51
C PHE A 44 -11.05 5.48 -22.02
N LEU A 45 -10.03 6.23 -22.47
CA LEU A 45 -9.59 6.24 -23.85
C LEU A 45 -8.42 5.26 -24.01
N TRP A 46 -8.50 4.38 -24.99
CA TRP A 46 -7.41 3.48 -25.37
C TRP A 46 -7.34 3.38 -26.89
N ASN A 47 -6.17 3.61 -27.47
CA ASN A 47 -5.99 3.63 -28.94
C ASN A 47 -7.03 4.48 -29.69
N GLU A 48 -7.31 5.70 -29.19
CA GLU A 48 -8.29 6.63 -29.76
C GLU A 48 -9.77 6.19 -29.68
N ASP A 49 -10.05 5.02 -29.10
CA ASP A 49 -11.39 4.52 -28.85
C ASP A 49 -11.80 4.70 -27.38
N TYR A 50 -13.07 4.99 -27.15
CA TYR A 50 -13.65 5.11 -25.82
C TYR A 50 -14.19 3.77 -25.34
N TYR A 51 -13.86 3.42 -24.09
CA TYR A 51 -14.32 2.22 -23.43
C TYR A 51 -15.02 2.60 -22.13
N GLU A 52 -16.12 1.91 -21.83
CA GLU A 52 -16.85 2.00 -20.57
C GLU A 52 -16.46 0.82 -19.68
N GLN A 53 -16.09 1.11 -18.42
CA GLN A 53 -15.84 0.08 -17.43
C GLN A 53 -17.18 -0.48 -16.93
N LYS A 54 -17.45 -1.75 -17.24
CA LYS A 54 -18.70 -2.44 -16.85
C LYS A 54 -18.65 -3.03 -15.44
N GLU A 55 -17.46 -3.47 -15.02
CA GLU A 55 -17.25 -4.19 -13.76
C GLU A 55 -16.08 -3.59 -12.98
N GLY A 56 -16.26 -3.56 -11.66
CA GLY A 56 -15.29 -2.98 -10.75
C GLY A 56 -15.16 -1.46 -10.90
N VAL A 57 -14.17 -0.90 -10.22
CA VAL A 57 -13.83 0.52 -10.24
C VAL A 57 -12.43 0.74 -10.81
N ALA A 58 -12.15 1.97 -11.24
CA ALA A 58 -10.82 2.33 -11.71
C ALA A 58 -9.77 2.15 -10.59
N MET A 59 -8.66 1.48 -10.93
CA MET A 59 -7.51 1.34 -10.05
C MET A 59 -6.93 2.73 -9.73
N GLY A 60 -6.84 3.07 -8.44
CA GLY A 60 -6.41 4.41 -7.97
C GLY A 60 -7.50 5.23 -7.29
N SER A 61 -8.75 4.73 -7.25
CA SER A 61 -9.76 5.20 -6.30
C SER A 61 -9.35 4.85 -4.86
N THR A 62 -9.71 5.69 -3.88
CA THR A 62 -9.17 5.67 -2.49
C THR A 62 -9.63 4.49 -1.62
N GLN A 63 -10.06 3.37 -2.22
CA GLN A 63 -10.51 2.16 -1.54
C GLN A 63 -9.30 1.25 -1.33
N SER A 64 -8.68 1.27 -0.15
CA SER A 64 -7.56 0.36 0.17
C SER A 64 -7.96 -0.65 1.24
N ASP A 65 -8.11 -1.92 0.84
CA ASP A 65 -8.46 -3.01 1.76
C ASP A 65 -7.25 -3.93 1.98
N TYR A 66 -6.43 -3.63 3.00
CA TYR A 66 -5.34 -4.51 3.41
C TYR A 66 -5.48 -4.84 4.90
N THR A 67 -5.63 -6.13 5.24
CA THR A 67 -5.78 -6.57 6.64
C THR A 67 -4.62 -7.45 7.08
N PHE A 68 -3.93 -7.01 8.14
CA PHE A 68 -2.86 -7.76 8.81
C PHE A 68 -3.35 -8.30 10.15
N VAL A 69 -3.16 -9.60 10.41
CA VAL A 69 -3.70 -10.28 11.60
C VAL A 69 -2.62 -11.08 12.33
N LEU A 70 -2.63 -10.99 13.67
CA LEU A 70 -1.91 -11.94 14.50
C LEU A 70 -2.80 -13.15 14.82
N TRP A 71 -2.59 -14.25 14.10
CA TRP A 71 -3.37 -15.47 14.29
C TRP A 71 -2.88 -16.32 15.46
N ARG A 72 -3.81 -16.73 16.34
CA ARG A 72 -3.53 -17.51 17.56
C ARG A 72 -4.12 -18.92 17.57
N HIS A 73 -4.94 -19.28 16.59
CA HIS A 73 -5.77 -20.50 16.64
C HIS A 73 -5.22 -21.68 15.83
N GLY A 74 -3.93 -21.68 15.46
CA GLY A 74 -3.28 -22.76 14.70
C GLY A 74 -3.62 -22.77 13.20
N SER A 75 -2.81 -23.47 12.40
CA SER A 75 -2.90 -23.44 10.93
C SER A 75 -4.17 -24.06 10.37
N LYS A 76 -4.65 -25.19 10.93
CA LYS A 76 -5.87 -25.85 10.43
C LYS A 76 -7.12 -24.96 10.48
N ASN A 77 -7.26 -24.16 11.53
CA ASN A 77 -8.38 -23.23 11.67
C ASN A 77 -8.26 -22.03 10.73
N LEU A 78 -7.05 -21.77 10.22
CA LEU A 78 -6.79 -20.67 9.32
C LEU A 78 -7.31 -20.97 7.91
N ASP A 79 -7.12 -22.19 7.42
CA ASP A 79 -7.68 -22.63 6.13
C ASP A 79 -9.21 -22.62 6.18
N ILE A 80 -9.80 -23.10 7.27
CA ILE A 80 -11.26 -23.03 7.52
C ILE A 80 -11.75 -21.58 7.51
N PHE A 81 -10.98 -20.66 8.08
CA PHE A 81 -11.32 -19.25 8.12
C PHE A 81 -11.23 -18.60 6.73
N LEU A 82 -10.19 -18.91 5.96
CA LEU A 82 -10.06 -18.45 4.57
C LEU A 82 -11.21 -18.98 3.70
N ASP A 83 -11.54 -20.27 3.82
CA ASP A 83 -12.68 -20.87 3.14
C ASP A 83 -14.00 -20.21 3.54
N HIS A 84 -14.15 -19.83 4.81
CA HIS A 84 -15.32 -19.10 5.27
C HIS A 84 -15.38 -17.70 4.65
N LEU A 85 -14.28 -16.95 4.60
CA LEU A 85 -14.21 -15.63 3.94
C LEU A 85 -14.60 -15.71 2.46
N ASN A 86 -14.07 -16.70 1.74
CA ASN A 86 -14.32 -16.91 0.31
C ASN A 86 -15.75 -17.36 -0.01
N LYS A 87 -16.49 -17.85 0.99
CA LYS A 87 -17.91 -18.20 0.86
C LYS A 87 -18.85 -17.01 1.08
N GLN A 88 -18.35 -15.87 1.56
CA GLN A 88 -19.22 -14.73 1.86
C GLN A 88 -19.79 -14.08 0.61
N HIS A 89 -19.05 -14.08 -0.51
CA HIS A 89 -19.51 -13.49 -1.75
C HIS A 89 -18.84 -14.16 -2.97
N PRO A 90 -19.57 -14.46 -4.06
CA PRO A 90 -19.00 -15.11 -5.24
C PRO A 90 -17.87 -14.29 -5.89
N ASP A 91 -18.02 -12.96 -5.97
CA ASP A 91 -17.04 -12.10 -6.64
C ASP A 91 -15.87 -11.65 -5.74
N ILE A 92 -16.03 -11.68 -4.41
CA ILE A 92 -14.99 -11.25 -3.48
C ILE A 92 -14.25 -12.48 -2.98
N GLN A 93 -13.04 -12.65 -3.45
CA GLN A 93 -12.17 -13.77 -3.07
C GLN A 93 -10.94 -13.23 -2.38
N PHE A 94 -10.56 -13.84 -1.28
CA PHE A 94 -9.40 -13.55 -0.47
C PHE A 94 -8.27 -14.53 -0.79
N THR A 95 -7.07 -13.98 -0.76
CA THR A 95 -5.82 -14.71 -0.66
C THR A 95 -5.23 -14.52 0.72
N MET A 96 -4.34 -15.42 1.08
CA MET A 96 -3.69 -15.45 2.37
C MET A 96 -2.20 -15.68 2.20
N GLU A 97 -1.39 -14.88 2.89
CA GLU A 97 0.02 -15.14 3.07
C GLU A 97 0.30 -15.42 4.55
N VAL A 98 1.04 -16.51 4.80
CA VAL A 98 1.40 -16.95 6.14
C VAL A 98 2.88 -16.71 6.37
N GLU A 99 3.25 -16.30 7.59
CA GLU A 99 4.66 -16.08 7.94
C GLU A 99 5.55 -17.29 7.59
N GLN A 100 6.70 -17.03 6.98
CA GLN A 100 7.75 -18.01 6.74
C GLN A 100 8.97 -17.63 7.56
N ASN A 101 9.58 -18.60 8.25
CA ASN A 101 10.73 -18.34 9.13
C ASN A 101 10.48 -17.19 10.13
N TYR A 102 9.26 -17.10 10.68
CA TYR A 102 8.82 -16.03 11.59
C TYR A 102 8.81 -14.63 10.95
N GLN A 103 8.77 -14.52 9.63
CA GLN A 103 8.73 -13.27 8.90
C GLN A 103 7.56 -13.24 7.91
N LEU A 104 6.91 -12.08 7.77
CA LEU A 104 5.87 -11.85 6.78
C LEU A 104 6.05 -10.47 6.16
N ALA A 105 6.09 -10.42 4.84
CA ALA A 105 6.08 -9.16 4.10
C ALA A 105 4.65 -8.63 4.09
N PHE A 106 4.46 -7.39 4.49
CA PHE A 106 3.18 -6.69 4.42
C PHE A 106 3.41 -5.29 3.88
N LEU A 107 2.91 -5.04 2.66
CA LEU A 107 3.19 -3.83 1.90
C LEU A 107 4.71 -3.58 1.77
N ASP A 108 5.17 -2.41 2.24
CA ASP A 108 6.54 -1.95 2.24
C ASP A 108 7.30 -2.31 3.54
N VAL A 109 6.73 -3.18 4.39
CA VAL A 109 7.30 -3.57 5.69
C VAL A 109 7.47 -5.09 5.79
N LEU A 110 8.64 -5.56 6.20
CA LEU A 110 8.87 -6.93 6.62
C LEU A 110 8.70 -7.00 8.14
N VAL A 111 7.65 -7.67 8.57
CA VAL A 111 7.36 -7.89 9.99
C VAL A 111 8.03 -9.21 10.41
N SER A 112 8.86 -9.15 11.44
CA SER A 112 9.57 -10.31 12.00
C SER A 112 9.10 -10.55 13.43
N ARG A 113 8.76 -11.79 13.77
CA ARG A 113 8.34 -12.17 15.12
C ARG A 113 9.53 -12.67 15.92
N GLN A 114 9.79 -12.01 17.05
CA GLN A 114 10.83 -12.36 18.02
C GLN A 114 10.19 -12.69 19.36
N GLY A 115 9.77 -13.95 19.54
CA GLY A 115 9.00 -14.37 20.71
C GLY A 115 7.69 -13.60 20.85
N ASN A 116 7.60 -12.75 21.88
CA ASN A 116 6.43 -11.90 22.18
C ASN A 116 6.53 -10.48 21.60
N ARG A 117 7.59 -10.16 20.85
CA ARG A 117 7.78 -8.84 20.22
C ARG A 117 7.72 -8.97 18.70
N LEU A 118 7.25 -7.91 18.05
CA LEU A 118 7.37 -7.74 16.61
C LEU A 118 8.49 -6.75 16.34
N ASP A 119 9.32 -7.08 15.36
CA ASP A 119 10.34 -6.22 14.79
C ASP A 119 9.94 -5.90 13.35
N HIS A 120 10.37 -4.76 12.83
CA HIS A 120 9.93 -4.25 11.53
C HIS A 120 11.11 -3.66 10.78
N LYS A 121 11.19 -3.97 9.48
CA LYS A 121 12.12 -3.34 8.56
C LYS A 121 11.46 -3.06 7.22
N VAL A 122 12.04 -2.23 6.35
CA VAL A 122 11.51 -2.04 5.00
C VAL A 122 11.66 -3.33 4.21
N TYR A 123 10.56 -3.74 3.63
CA TYR A 123 10.55 -4.79 2.63
C TYR A 123 10.72 -4.17 1.24
N ARG A 124 11.68 -4.70 0.48
CA ARG A 124 11.90 -4.36 -0.92
C ARG A 124 11.64 -5.63 -1.72
N LYS A 125 10.68 -5.58 -2.64
CA LYS A 125 10.46 -6.68 -3.60
C LYS A 125 11.72 -6.89 -4.43
N ALA A 126 11.92 -8.10 -4.97
CA ALA A 126 13.07 -8.41 -5.82
C ALA A 126 13.22 -7.49 -7.04
N THR A 127 12.11 -6.88 -7.48
CA THR A 127 12.06 -5.90 -8.57
C THR A 127 12.39 -4.47 -8.15
N HIS A 128 12.68 -4.20 -6.87
CA HIS A 128 13.02 -2.87 -6.38
C HIS A 128 14.39 -2.44 -6.93
N THR A 129 14.42 -1.33 -7.67
CA THR A 129 15.63 -0.86 -8.37
C THR A 129 16.32 0.34 -7.70
N ASP A 130 15.78 0.84 -6.59
CA ASP A 130 16.25 2.07 -5.93
C ASP A 130 16.27 3.30 -6.86
N ARG A 131 15.45 3.29 -7.93
CA ARG A 131 15.26 4.43 -8.81
C ARG A 131 14.19 5.35 -8.24
N TYR A 132 14.60 6.57 -7.91
CA TYR A 132 13.73 7.65 -7.47
C TYR A 132 13.73 8.78 -8.52
N LEU A 133 13.07 9.90 -8.24
CA LEU A 133 13.21 11.07 -9.12
C LEU A 133 14.68 11.49 -9.18
N HIS A 134 15.24 11.47 -10.37
CA HIS A 134 16.62 11.90 -10.58
C HIS A 134 16.79 13.40 -10.29
N LYS A 135 17.93 13.80 -9.73
CA LYS A 135 18.23 15.21 -9.38
C LYS A 135 18.02 16.17 -10.54
N LEU A 136 18.42 15.78 -11.75
CA LEU A 136 18.34 16.59 -12.97
C LEU A 136 16.99 16.51 -13.70
N SER A 137 16.01 15.75 -13.19
CA SER A 137 14.68 15.69 -13.81
C SER A 137 13.99 17.06 -13.76
N ASN A 138 13.04 17.34 -14.67
CA ASN A 138 12.33 18.63 -14.72
C ASN A 138 11.26 18.82 -13.63
N HIS A 139 11.34 18.08 -12.53
CA HIS A 139 10.43 18.21 -11.39
C HIS A 139 10.82 19.41 -10.51
N HIS A 140 9.81 20.04 -9.91
CA HIS A 140 10.01 21.13 -8.97
C HIS A 140 10.89 20.69 -7.79
N PRO A 141 11.81 21.54 -7.28
CA PRO A 141 12.72 21.16 -6.18
C PRO A 141 12.02 20.61 -4.93
N SER A 142 10.82 21.08 -4.61
CA SER A 142 10.05 20.58 -3.46
C SER A 142 9.66 19.10 -3.59
N GLN A 143 9.38 18.62 -4.80
CA GLN A 143 9.04 17.21 -5.02
C GLN A 143 10.26 16.31 -4.82
N LYS A 144 11.41 16.74 -5.34
CA LYS A 144 12.70 16.04 -5.17
C LYS A 144 13.13 15.96 -3.70
N GLN A 145 13.02 17.09 -2.99
CA GLN A 145 13.26 17.14 -1.54
C GLN A 145 12.24 16.33 -0.76
N GLY A 146 10.98 16.37 -1.18
CA GLY A 146 9.88 15.62 -0.59
C GLY A 146 10.13 14.11 -0.62
N ILE A 147 10.70 13.56 -1.69
CA ILE A 147 11.05 12.13 -1.75
C ILE A 147 12.08 11.77 -0.69
N ILE A 148 13.18 12.53 -0.60
CA ILE A 148 14.23 12.26 0.39
C ILE A 148 13.67 12.35 1.81
N LYS A 149 12.89 13.40 2.08
CA LYS A 149 12.27 13.63 3.39
C LYS A 149 11.29 12.51 3.75
N THR A 150 10.34 12.21 2.88
CA THR A 150 9.30 11.20 3.13
C THR A 150 9.91 9.82 3.36
N LEU A 151 10.88 9.41 2.55
CA LEU A 151 11.55 8.11 2.71
C LEU A 151 12.37 8.05 4.01
N THR A 152 13.06 9.13 4.36
CA THR A 152 13.83 9.21 5.61
C THR A 152 12.92 9.20 6.84
N ASP A 153 11.85 9.99 6.82
CA ASP A 153 10.88 10.09 7.92
C ASP A 153 10.14 8.76 8.10
N ARG A 154 9.74 8.11 7.00
CA ARG A 154 9.15 6.76 7.01
C ARG A 154 10.10 5.78 7.70
N THR A 155 11.37 5.79 7.34
CA THR A 155 12.38 4.93 7.96
C THR A 155 12.55 5.20 9.45
N ARG A 156 12.51 6.45 9.89
CA ARG A 156 12.58 6.77 11.32
C ARG A 156 11.33 6.35 12.10
N LYS A 157 10.16 6.38 11.45
CA LYS A 157 8.87 6.05 12.08
C LYS A 157 8.62 4.54 12.15
N ILE A 158 9.00 3.79 11.11
CA ILE A 158 8.69 2.36 11.00
C ILE A 158 9.69 1.49 11.78
N PHE A 159 10.94 1.91 11.96
CA PHE A 159 12.00 1.01 12.41
C PHE A 159 12.41 1.17 13.86
N GLY A 160 12.79 0.05 14.48
CA GLY A 160 13.54 0.06 15.73
C GLY A 160 14.98 0.57 15.55
N PRO A 161 15.63 1.08 16.62
CA PRO A 161 16.97 1.68 16.55
C PRO A 161 18.04 0.79 15.91
N GLN A 162 17.90 -0.53 16.05
CA GLN A 162 18.82 -1.55 15.56
C GLN A 162 18.96 -1.61 14.03
N HIS A 163 17.89 -1.30 13.29
CA HIS A 163 17.86 -1.38 11.82
C HIS A 163 17.97 -0.01 11.15
N LEU A 164 17.79 1.05 11.93
CA LEU A 164 17.71 2.42 11.45
C LEU A 164 18.99 2.85 10.73
N THR A 165 20.16 2.57 11.30
CA THR A 165 21.45 3.00 10.73
C THR A 165 21.73 2.34 9.38
N THR A 166 21.55 1.02 9.28
CA THR A 166 21.77 0.29 8.03
C THR A 166 20.81 0.74 6.94
N GLU A 167 19.55 1.00 7.29
CA GLU A 167 18.55 1.47 6.33
C GLU A 167 18.84 2.90 5.85
N LEU A 168 19.24 3.81 6.75
CA LEU A 168 19.62 5.18 6.37
C LEU A 168 20.83 5.18 5.44
N GLN A 169 21.82 4.31 5.69
CA GLN A 169 22.98 4.15 4.80
C GLN A 169 22.57 3.64 3.42
N HIS A 170 21.63 2.69 3.35
CA HIS A 170 21.09 2.22 2.07
C HIS A 170 20.40 3.36 1.31
N GLN A 171 19.52 4.12 1.97
CA GLN A 171 18.82 5.25 1.37
C GLN A 171 19.79 6.32 0.87
N GLU A 172 20.80 6.66 1.67
CA GLU A 172 21.84 7.61 1.28
C GLU A 172 22.55 7.16 0.00
N LYS A 173 22.99 5.90 -0.06
CA LYS A 173 23.60 5.32 -1.27
C LYS A 173 22.66 5.40 -2.47
N ALA A 174 21.39 5.06 -2.29
CA ALA A 174 20.41 5.14 -3.35
C ALA A 174 20.21 6.59 -3.86
N PHE A 175 20.11 7.58 -2.96
CA PHE A 175 20.00 8.99 -3.37
C PHE A 175 21.24 9.47 -4.12
N LEU A 176 22.45 9.08 -3.69
CA LEU A 176 23.68 9.41 -4.42
C LEU A 176 23.65 8.83 -5.85
N GLN A 177 23.17 7.59 -6.02
CA GLN A 177 23.00 6.97 -7.34
C GLN A 177 21.95 7.67 -8.22
N ASN A 178 20.98 8.38 -7.61
CA ASN A 178 20.00 9.21 -8.31
C ASN A 178 20.47 10.66 -8.55
N GLY A 179 21.77 10.93 -8.37
CA GLY A 179 22.41 12.22 -8.69
C GLY A 179 22.29 13.28 -7.61
N TYR A 180 21.82 12.94 -6.40
CA TYR A 180 21.78 13.87 -5.27
C TYR A 180 23.15 13.99 -4.61
N SER A 181 23.47 15.18 -4.10
CA SER A 181 24.66 15.39 -3.28
C SER A 181 24.38 15.12 -1.80
N GLN A 182 25.45 14.90 -1.01
CA GLN A 182 25.36 14.82 0.45
C GLN A 182 24.70 16.05 1.08
N LEU A 183 24.92 17.24 0.50
CA LEU A 183 24.30 18.48 0.94
C LEU A 183 22.80 18.49 0.67
N ASP A 184 22.35 17.96 -0.48
CA ASP A 184 20.93 17.85 -0.79
C ASP A 184 20.20 16.95 0.21
N ILE A 185 20.81 15.81 0.54
CA ILE A 185 20.26 14.84 1.49
C ILE A 185 20.15 15.47 2.88
N LYS A 186 21.25 16.08 3.37
CA LYS A 186 21.27 16.76 4.67
C LYS A 186 20.23 17.89 4.76
N LYS A 187 20.09 18.70 3.70
CA LYS A 187 19.09 19.77 3.64
C LYS A 187 17.68 19.20 3.74
N ALA A 188 17.34 18.18 2.96
CA ALA A 188 16.00 17.59 2.96
C ALA A 188 15.62 16.97 4.32
N VAL A 189 16.59 16.35 5.02
CA VAL A 189 16.38 15.75 6.35
C VAL A 189 16.35 16.80 7.46
N GLY A 190 17.14 17.86 7.35
CA GLY A 190 17.25 18.93 8.35
C GLY A 190 16.07 19.91 8.38
N VAL A 191 15.33 20.05 7.27
CA VAL A 191 14.21 21.02 7.13
C VAL A 191 12.97 20.64 7.96
N GLY A 192 12.93 19.46 8.59
CA GLY A 192 11.83 19.01 9.46
C GLY A 192 11.96 19.31 10.96
N ARG A 193 13.04 19.95 11.43
CA ARG A 193 13.28 20.27 12.85
C ARG A 193 13.16 21.77 13.18
N ALA A 194 12.24 22.47 12.54
CA ALA A 194 11.70 23.69 13.15
C ALA A 194 10.53 23.26 14.04
N GLU A 195 10.83 23.05 15.32
CA GLU A 195 9.86 22.76 16.37
C GLU A 195 8.72 23.81 16.33
N LYS A 196 7.49 23.32 16.27
CA LYS A 196 6.30 24.02 16.74
C LYS A 196 5.68 23.18 17.85
#